data_AF-Q8TMF5-F1
#
_entry.id   AF-Q8TMF5-F1
#
_cell.length_a   1.000
_cell.length_b   1.000
_cell.length_c   1.000
_cell.angle_alpha   90.00
_cell.angle_beta   90.00
_cell.angle_gamma   90.00
#
_symmetry.space_group_name_H-M   'P 1'
#
loop_
_entity.id
_entity.type
_entity.pdbx_description
1 polymer ?
#
loop_
_entity_poly.entity_id
_entity_poly.type
_entity_poly.pdbx_seq_one_letter_code
_entity_poly.pdbx_strand_id
1 'polypeptide(L)'
;MFDTWYASVKNLKAIRKKEWHFLTRLKSNRLVNPDNKGNVPLETVEIPPKGLVVHLRAYGFVKVFRIVSKDGDTQHWVTDVQDMDEAKT
;
A
#
# COMPACT_ATOMS: atom_id res chain seq x y z
N MET A 1 -0.77 6.19 11.82
CA MET A 1 0.23 6.37 10.74
C MET A 1 1.62 6.05 11.28
N PHE A 2 2.48 5.40 10.51
CA PHE A 2 3.88 5.13 10.91
C PHE A 2 4.79 5.03 9.68
N ASP A 3 6.10 5.09 9.90
CA ASP A 3 7.11 5.12 8.84
C ASP A 3 7.36 3.76 8.15
N THR A 4 7.79 3.78 6.88
CA THR A 4 8.16 2.62 6.05
C THR A 4 9.08 1.63 6.77
N TRP A 5 9.98 2.10 7.64
CA TRP A 5 10.89 1.24 8.40
C TRP A 5 10.16 0.20 9.26
N TYR A 6 8.93 0.50 9.67
CA TYR A 6 8.09 -0.41 10.44
C TYR A 6 7.11 -1.22 9.59
N ALA A 7 7.07 -1.07 8.26
CA ALA A 7 6.13 -1.74 7.35
C ALA A 7 6.50 -3.20 7.01
N SER A 8 7.10 -3.92 7.95
CA SER A 8 7.32 -5.36 7.82
C SER A 8 5.99 -6.12 7.88
N VAL A 9 5.87 -7.25 7.15
CA VAL A 9 4.63 -8.06 7.16
C VAL A 9 4.26 -8.50 8.59
N LYS A 10 5.27 -8.80 9.42
CA LYS A 10 5.07 -9.14 10.83
C LYS A 10 4.39 -8.01 11.60
N ASN A 11 4.86 -6.77 11.41
CA ASN A 11 4.30 -5.60 12.07
C ASN A 11 2.89 -5.28 11.56
N LEU A 12 2.66 -5.34 10.24
CA LEU A 12 1.32 -5.13 9.67
C LEU A 12 0.30 -6.13 10.22
N LYS A 13 0.69 -7.41 10.35
CA LYS A 13 -0.16 -8.44 10.97
C LYS A 13 -0.38 -8.20 12.47
N ALA A 14 0.63 -7.72 13.19
CA ALA A 14 0.49 -7.38 14.60
C ALA A 14 -0.49 -6.23 14.84
N ILE A 15 -0.50 -5.23 13.96
CA ILE A 15 -1.47 -4.13 13.98
C ILE A 15 -2.87 -4.64 13.70
N ARG A 16 -3.05 -5.45 12.64
CA ARG A 16 -4.34 -6.07 12.31
C ARG A 16 -4.88 -6.95 13.46
N LYS A 17 -4.01 -7.70 14.16
CA LYS A 17 -4.39 -8.52 15.32
C LYS A 17 -4.95 -7.69 16.49
N LYS A 18 -4.57 -6.41 16.57
CA LYS A 18 -5.11 -5.46 17.55
C LYS A 18 -6.38 -4.75 17.06
N GLU A 19 -6.91 -5.14 15.90
CA GLU A 19 -8.07 -4.51 15.26
C GLU A 19 -7.84 -3.02 15.00
N TRP A 20 -6.58 -2.64 14.77
CA TRP A 20 -6.20 -1.28 14.40
C TRP A 20 -5.99 -1.19 12.90
N HIS A 21 -6.33 -0.04 12.35
CA HIS A 21 -6.01 0.30 10.97
C HIS A 21 -4.64 0.96 10.87
N PHE A 22 -4.00 0.83 9.70
CA PHE A 22 -2.76 1.52 9.40
C PHE A 22 -2.85 2.39 8.15
N LEU A 23 -1.99 3.39 8.14
CA LEU A 23 -1.58 4.12 6.95
C LEU A 23 -0.07 4.26 7.04
N THR A 24 0.65 3.75 6.03
CA THR A 24 2.12 3.77 5.98
C THR A 24 2.58 3.81 4.53
N ARG A 25 3.90 3.90 4.32
CA ARG A 25 4.52 3.86 3.00
C ARG A 25 5.14 2.47 2.76
N LEU A 26 5.17 2.04 1.50
CA LEU A 26 5.88 0.83 1.06
C LEU A 26 7.07 1.18 0.16
N LYS A 27 8.11 0.36 0.24
CA LYS A 27 9.19 0.39 -0.75
C LYS A 27 8.67 -0.12 -2.10
N SER A 28 9.13 0.51 -3.17
CA SER A 28 8.79 0.25 -4.57
C SER A 28 8.96 -1.20 -5.02
N ASN A 29 9.92 -1.92 -4.45
CA ASN A 29 10.18 -3.34 -4.74
C ASN A 29 9.30 -4.33 -3.95
N ARG A 30 8.29 -3.86 -3.19
CA ARG A 30 7.34 -4.76 -2.53
C ARG A 30 6.54 -5.53 -3.58
N LEU A 31 6.36 -6.82 -3.32
CA LEU A 31 5.60 -7.70 -4.20
C LEU A 31 4.11 -7.64 -3.90
N VAL A 32 3.33 -7.31 -4.92
CA VAL A 32 1.86 -7.24 -4.88
C VAL A 32 1.27 -8.00 -6.05
N ASN A 33 0.03 -8.44 -5.91
CA ASN A 33 -0.75 -9.04 -6.99
C ASN A 33 -1.98 -8.17 -7.25
N PRO A 34 -1.97 -7.34 -8.31
CA PRO A 34 -3.06 -6.41 -8.60
C PRO A 34 -4.23 -7.05 -9.35
N ASP A 35 -4.00 -8.11 -10.13
CA ASP A 35 -4.96 -8.65 -11.11
C ASP A 35 -5.15 -10.17 -11.04
N ASN A 36 -4.69 -10.78 -9.95
CA ASN A 36 -4.68 -12.23 -9.70
C ASN A 36 -3.81 -13.06 -10.67
N LYS A 37 -2.91 -12.45 -11.46
CA LYS A 37 -2.03 -13.20 -12.39
C LYS A 37 -0.65 -13.52 -11.84
N GLY A 38 -0.30 -12.96 -10.68
CA GLY A 38 0.99 -13.22 -10.04
C GLY A 38 1.50 -12.03 -9.25
N ASN A 39 2.63 -12.20 -8.58
CA ASN A 39 3.24 -11.11 -7.84
C ASN A 39 4.18 -10.30 -8.75
N VAL A 40 4.02 -8.99 -8.78
CA VAL A 40 4.89 -8.02 -9.46
C VAL A 40 5.40 -6.98 -8.47
N PRO A 41 6.54 -6.30 -8.74
CA PRO A 41 6.98 -5.17 -7.93
C PRO A 41 5.94 -4.04 -7.95
N LEU A 42 5.75 -3.37 -6.82
CA LEU A 42 4.73 -2.33 -6.67
C LEU A 42 4.93 -1.16 -7.65
N GLU A 43 6.18 -0.81 -7.94
CA GLU A 43 6.52 0.26 -8.89
C GLU A 43 6.06 0.02 -10.33
N THR A 44 5.86 -1.24 -10.72
CA THR A 44 5.39 -1.58 -12.08
C THR A 44 3.87 -1.57 -12.17
N VAL A 45 3.17 -1.33 -11.05
CA VAL A 45 1.71 -1.31 -11.01
C VAL A 45 1.23 0.10 -11.31
N GLU A 46 0.34 0.21 -12.30
CA GLU A 46 -0.37 1.46 -12.55
C GLU A 46 -1.43 1.68 -11.47
N ILE A 47 -1.26 2.75 -10.68
CA ILE A 47 -2.16 3.10 -9.58
C ILE A 47 -2.89 4.39 -9.96
N PRO A 48 -4.23 4.36 -10.15
CA PRO A 48 -5.02 5.55 -10.43
C PRO A 48 -5.12 6.45 -9.19
N PRO A 49 -5.48 7.74 -9.33
CA PRO A 49 -5.61 8.69 -8.20
C PRO A 49 -6.52 8.19 -7.07
N LYS A 50 -7.65 7.54 -7.42
CA LYS A 50 -8.57 6.90 -6.46
C LYS A 50 -7.97 5.72 -5.67
N GLY A 51 -6.71 5.37 -5.91
CA GLY A 51 -6.01 4.22 -5.38
C GLY A 51 -6.48 2.87 -5.95
N LEU A 52 -5.69 1.83 -5.71
CA LEU A 52 -5.91 0.48 -6.20
C LEU A 52 -5.90 -0.52 -5.05
N VAL A 53 -6.91 -1.39 -4.98
CA VAL A 53 -6.87 -2.54 -4.07
C VAL A 53 -6.00 -3.63 -4.70
N VAL A 54 -4.98 -4.08 -3.99
CA VAL A 54 -4.06 -5.13 -4.43
C VAL A 54 -3.85 -6.14 -3.31
N HIS A 55 -3.46 -7.36 -3.66
CA HIS A 55 -3.03 -8.34 -2.67
C HIS A 55 -1.53 -8.20 -2.36
N LEU A 56 -1.18 -7.70 -1.17
CA LEU A 56 0.20 -7.61 -0.71
C LEU A 56 0.73 -8.99 -0.30
N ARG A 57 1.84 -9.43 -0.91
CA ARG A 57 2.43 -10.75 -0.67
C ARG A 57 2.62 -11.00 0.83
N ALA A 58 2.12 -12.16 1.29
CA ALA A 58 2.15 -12.63 2.67
C ALA A 58 1.35 -11.82 3.71
N TYR A 59 0.60 -10.78 3.31
CA TYR A 59 -0.29 -10.02 4.19
C TYR A 59 -1.77 -10.24 3.86
N GLY A 60 -2.20 -9.92 2.63
CA GLY A 60 -3.61 -9.88 2.23
C GLY A 60 -3.94 -8.62 1.42
N PHE A 61 -5.23 -8.34 1.25
CA PHE A 61 -5.69 -7.17 0.50
C PHE A 61 -5.41 -5.86 1.25
N VAL A 62 -4.95 -4.87 0.50
CA VAL A 62 -4.67 -3.50 0.93
C VAL A 62 -5.06 -2.52 -0.18
N LYS A 63 -5.36 -1.28 0.19
CA LYS A 63 -5.49 -0.17 -0.76
C LYS A 63 -4.17 0.57 -0.86
N VAL A 64 -3.72 0.85 -2.08
CA VAL A 64 -2.50 1.59 -2.36
C VAL A 64 -2.81 2.87 -3.12
N PHE A 65 -2.13 3.95 -2.74
CA PHE A 65 -2.12 5.23 -3.44
C PHE A 65 -0.69 5.55 -3.89
N ARG A 66 -0.58 6.24 -5.04
CA ARG A 66 0.69 6.73 -5.55
C ARG A 66 0.69 8.24 -5.53
N ILE A 67 1.61 8.82 -4.76
CA ILE A 67 1.83 10.27 -4.71
C ILE A 67 3.15 10.56 -5.42
N VAL A 68 3.11 11.45 -6.40
CA VAL A 68 4.29 11.92 -7.14
C VAL A 68 4.57 13.34 -6.68
N SER A 69 5.77 13.58 -6.16
CA SER A 69 6.19 14.93 -5.76
C SER A 69 6.42 15.81 -7.00
N LYS A 70 6.51 17.13 -6.81
CA LYS A 70 6.88 18.07 -7.88
C LYS A 70 8.25 17.74 -8.50
N ASP A 71 9.14 17.14 -7.72
CA ASP A 71 10.50 16.77 -8.13
C ASP A 71 10.57 15.37 -8.77
N GLY A 72 9.43 14.68 -8.93
CA GLY A 72 9.33 13.37 -9.56
C GLY A 72 9.48 12.17 -8.63
N ASP A 73 9.75 12.40 -7.33
CA ASP A 73 9.83 11.33 -6.34
C ASP A 73 8.46 10.66 -6.17
N THR A 74 8.43 9.34 -6.35
CA THR A 74 7.22 8.53 -6.23
C THR A 74 7.15 7.86 -4.87
N GLN A 75 6.07 8.11 -4.12
CA GLN A 75 5.77 7.46 -2.86
C GLN A 75 4.53 6.58 -2.98
N HIS A 76 4.61 5.37 -2.45
CA HIS A 76 3.49 4.43 -2.40
C HIS A 76 2.95 4.37 -0.97
N TRP A 77 1.74 4.90 -0.78
CA TRP A 77 1.02 4.85 0.49
C TRP A 77 0.08 3.64 0.51
N VAL A 78 -0.04 2.99 1.66
CA VAL A 78 -0.83 1.76 1.82
C VAL A 78 -1.66 1.80 3.11
N THR A 79 -2.88 1.28 3.02
CA THR A 79 -3.79 1.06 4.16
C THR A 79 -4.51 -0.29 4.04
N ASP A 80 -4.93 -0.85 5.17
CA ASP A 80 -5.83 -2.01 5.23
C ASP A 80 -7.31 -1.64 5.05
N VAL A 81 -7.65 -0.34 5.06
CA VAL A 81 -8.99 0.19 4.80
C VAL A 81 -9.23 0.29 3.29
N GLN A 82 -9.92 -0.69 2.72
CA GLN A 82 -10.00 -0.86 1.26
C GLN A 82 -10.91 0.15 0.54
N ASP A 83 -11.87 0.69 1.27
CA ASP A 83 -12.82 1.72 0.85
C ASP A 83 -12.34 3.15 1.17
N MET A 84 -11.08 3.30 1.62
CA MET A 84 -10.47 4.62 1.77
C MET A 84 -10.38 5.32 0.42
N ASP A 85 -10.80 6.57 0.39
CA ASP A 85 -10.64 7.49 -0.73
C ASP A 85 -9.65 8.59 -0.38
N GLU A 86 -9.00 9.15 -1.41
CA GLU A 86 -8.23 10.38 -1.25
C GLU A 86 -9.17 11.51 -0.82
N ALA A 87 -8.80 12.24 0.24
CA ALA A 87 -9.60 13.36 0.71
C ALA A 87 -9.70 14.41 -0.40
N LYS A 88 -10.91 14.68 -0.88
CA LYS A 88 -11.17 15.79 -1.81
C LYS A 88 -10.85 17.08 -1.06
N THR A 89 -9.77 17.74 -1.45
CA THR A 89 -9.45 19.11 -1.03
C THR A 89 -10.13 20.08 -1.99
#